data_AF-A0A7S3TKX0-F1
#
_entry.id   AF-A0A7S3TKX0-F1
#
_cell.length_a   1.000
_cell.length_b   1.000
_cell.length_c   1.000
_cell.angle_alpha   90.00
_cell.angle_beta   90.00
_cell.angle_gamma   90.00
#
_symmetry.space_group_name_H-M   'P 1'
#
loop_
_entity.id
_entity.type
_entity.pdbx_description
1 polymer ?
#
loop_
_entity_poly.entity_id
_entity_poly.type
_entity_poly.pdbx_seq_one_letter_code
_entity_poly.pdbx_strand_id
1 'polypeptide(L)'
;GLQLGLGLKVFSTGAGMATRERALLTHSLDGLLAALLSAAVALALYGDRKRPASLVLFALGCAGVARALPAPPSLGLHSPLAPVPTVDAADWWHALVRAALPQLPVTLLNAVVATAKLAEDLYPRRDTPSVDAIALSVGLSNLSTAAVGHFPSCHGCGGLAGQHQFGARTGSSMALLGLCKMGLAVALGPAPLLRAFAAFPPAVLGVLLAVGGVELAACARDVRGRCGFVIMLSGAGSVLRLGTGAAFLISCTAAAAFRFAGRSLDEEDEAGGYEPAATDPANEPEDG
;
A
#
# COMPACT_ATOMS: atom_id res chain seq x y z
N GLY A 1 9.64 12.30 -2.90
CA GLY A 1 9.71 12.07 -4.37
C GLY A 1 9.16 10.71 -4.77
N LEU A 2 9.80 9.62 -4.33
CA LEU A 2 9.40 8.24 -4.71
C LEU A 2 7.94 7.91 -4.38
N GLN A 3 7.49 8.14 -3.14
CA GLN A 3 6.12 7.88 -2.71
C GLN A 3 5.11 8.71 -3.51
N LEU A 4 5.35 10.02 -3.70
CA LEU A 4 4.54 10.88 -4.56
C LEU A 4 4.42 10.31 -5.99
N GLY A 5 5.54 9.98 -6.63
CA GLY A 5 5.53 9.42 -7.98
C GLY A 5 4.79 8.08 -8.08
N LEU A 6 4.97 7.20 -7.10
CA LEU A 6 4.26 5.92 -7.03
C LEU A 6 2.76 6.12 -6.79
N GLY A 7 2.39 7.00 -5.86
CA GLY A 7 1.01 7.36 -5.55
C GLY A 7 0.28 7.93 -6.77
N LEU A 8 0.91 8.83 -7.52
CA LEU A 8 0.36 9.36 -8.78
C LEU A 8 0.20 8.28 -9.85
N LYS A 9 1.15 7.33 -9.94
CA LYS A 9 1.07 6.21 -10.90
C LYS A 9 -0.07 5.26 -10.56
N VAL A 10 -0.22 4.93 -9.27
CA VAL A 10 -1.30 4.11 -8.73
C VAL A 10 -2.65 4.81 -8.94
N PHE A 11 -2.72 6.11 -8.66
CA PHE A 11 -3.89 6.94 -8.92
C PHE A 11 -4.30 6.90 -10.39
N SER A 12 -3.36 7.15 -11.29
CA SER A 12 -3.60 7.14 -12.74
C SER A 12 -4.09 5.77 -13.21
N THR A 13 -3.51 4.68 -12.68
CA THR A 13 -3.94 3.32 -12.98
C THR A 13 -5.37 3.07 -12.49
N GLY A 14 -5.68 3.45 -11.25
CA GLY A 14 -7.02 3.32 -10.67
C GLY A 14 -8.08 4.12 -11.41
N ALA A 15 -7.79 5.39 -11.72
CA ALA A 15 -8.67 6.25 -12.50
C ALA A 15 -8.88 5.69 -13.93
N GLY A 16 -7.81 5.18 -14.56
CA GLY A 16 -7.89 4.51 -15.86
C GLY A 16 -8.76 3.25 -15.83
N MET A 17 -8.65 2.43 -14.77
CA MET A 17 -9.51 1.26 -14.57
C MET A 17 -10.97 1.67 -14.34
N ALA A 18 -11.21 2.67 -13.48
CA ALA A 18 -12.54 3.15 -13.16
C ALA A 18 -13.27 3.77 -14.36
N THR A 19 -12.52 4.33 -15.31
CA THR A 19 -13.07 5.02 -16.48
C THR A 19 -12.94 4.24 -17.78
N ARG A 20 -12.44 2.98 -17.77
CA ARG A 20 -12.22 2.20 -19.00
C ARG A 20 -13.51 1.61 -19.59
N GLU A 21 -14.52 1.34 -18.76
CA GLU A 21 -15.85 0.93 -19.21
C GLU A 21 -16.65 2.16 -19.70
N ARG A 22 -16.24 2.73 -20.85
CA ARG A 22 -16.84 3.94 -21.47
C ARG A 22 -18.01 3.64 -22.41
N ALA A 23 -18.71 2.53 -22.26
CA ALA A 23 -19.88 2.27 -23.09
C ALA A 23 -21.06 3.11 -22.58
N LEU A 24 -21.10 4.38 -23.00
CA LEU A 24 -22.10 5.36 -22.61
C LEU A 24 -23.53 4.96 -23.05
N LEU A 25 -23.66 4.03 -24.01
CA LEU A 25 -24.93 3.67 -24.67
C LEU A 25 -25.01 2.19 -25.11
N THR A 26 -24.56 1.24 -24.29
CA THR A 26 -24.90 -0.19 -24.49
C THR A 26 -25.47 -0.80 -23.22
N HIS A 27 -26.74 -0.55 -22.92
CA HIS A 27 -27.58 -1.25 -21.92
C HIS A 27 -27.05 -1.46 -20.47
N SER A 28 -25.80 -1.10 -20.14
CA SER A 28 -25.23 -1.06 -18.80
C SER A 28 -24.77 0.36 -18.52
N LEU A 29 -25.66 1.14 -17.91
CA LEU A 29 -25.31 2.40 -17.25
C LEU A 29 -24.35 2.20 -16.06
N ASP A 30 -23.82 1.00 -15.86
CA ASP A 30 -23.29 0.51 -14.59
C ASP A 30 -21.84 0.92 -14.34
N GLY A 31 -20.95 0.93 -15.34
CA GLY A 31 -19.51 1.11 -15.12
C GLY A 31 -19.13 2.52 -14.63
N LEU A 32 -19.46 3.55 -15.41
CA LEU A 32 -19.18 4.95 -15.04
C LEU A 32 -20.03 5.40 -13.84
N LEU A 33 -21.30 5.01 -13.78
CA LEU A 33 -22.14 5.33 -12.63
C LEU A 33 -21.62 4.66 -11.35
N ALA A 34 -21.20 3.39 -11.40
CA ALA A 34 -20.58 2.72 -10.26
C ALA A 34 -19.26 3.39 -9.86
N ALA A 35 -18.47 3.87 -10.82
CA ALA A 35 -17.26 4.63 -10.53
C ALA A 35 -17.59 5.96 -9.83
N LEU A 36 -18.57 6.72 -10.33
CA LEU A 36 -19.02 7.98 -9.73
C LEU A 36 -19.62 7.77 -8.34
N LEU A 37 -20.47 6.76 -8.16
CA LEU A 37 -21.04 6.40 -6.86
C LEU A 37 -19.96 5.94 -5.89
N SER A 38 -19.02 5.11 -6.34
CA SER A 38 -17.89 4.67 -5.51
C SER A 38 -17.03 5.86 -5.10
N ALA A 39 -16.74 6.79 -6.02
CA ALA A 39 -16.01 8.01 -5.70
C ALA A 39 -16.78 8.91 -4.73
N ALA A 40 -18.10 9.06 -4.91
CA ALA A 40 -18.95 9.80 -3.99
C ALA A 40 -18.94 9.19 -2.59
N VAL A 41 -19.05 7.86 -2.48
CA VAL A 41 -18.92 7.13 -1.20
C VAL A 41 -17.54 7.34 -0.59
N ALA A 42 -16.47 7.26 -1.39
CA ALA A 42 -15.11 7.49 -0.92
C ALA A 42 -14.92 8.89 -0.33
N LEU A 43 -15.45 9.91 -1.01
CA LEU A 43 -15.38 11.30 -0.57
C LEU A 43 -16.27 11.55 0.66
N ALA A 44 -17.50 11.03 0.67
CA ALA A 44 -18.44 11.21 1.78
C ALA A 44 -17.95 10.56 3.08
N LEU A 45 -17.20 9.46 2.98
CA LEU A 45 -16.63 8.73 4.11
C LEU A 45 -15.15 9.07 4.35
N TYR A 46 -14.59 10.06 3.65
CA TYR A 46 -13.20 10.44 3.82
C TYR A 46 -12.95 10.96 5.24
N GLY A 47 -11.98 10.37 5.93
CA GLY A 47 -11.66 10.71 7.31
C GLY A 47 -12.60 10.14 8.38
N ASP A 48 -13.69 9.44 8.01
CA ASP A 48 -14.57 8.78 8.98
C ASP A 48 -13.86 7.56 9.58
N ARG A 49 -13.44 7.69 10.85
CA ARG A 49 -12.73 6.63 11.58
C ARG A 49 -13.61 5.43 11.92
N LYS A 50 -14.94 5.60 11.98
CA LYS A 50 -15.89 4.52 12.30
C LYS A 50 -16.31 3.75 11.06
N ARG A 51 -16.36 4.42 9.90
CA ARG A 51 -16.79 3.84 8.62
C ARG A 51 -15.78 4.10 7.51
N PRO A 52 -14.62 3.41 7.49
CA PRO A 52 -13.62 3.63 6.47
C PRO A 52 -14.17 3.31 5.08
N ALA A 53 -14.04 4.28 4.16
CA ALA A 53 -14.47 4.15 2.78
C ALA A 53 -14.01 2.84 2.12
N SER A 54 -12.78 2.40 2.40
CA SER A 54 -12.21 1.18 1.85
C SER A 54 -13.00 -0.08 2.20
N LEU A 55 -13.52 -0.20 3.42
CA LEU A 55 -14.34 -1.34 3.84
C LEU A 55 -15.72 -1.34 3.16
N VAL A 56 -16.35 -0.16 3.07
CA VAL A 56 -17.65 -0.01 2.41
C VAL A 56 -17.52 -0.34 0.92
N LEU A 57 -16.51 0.21 0.25
CA LEU A 57 -16.24 -0.09 -1.16
C LEU A 57 -15.85 -1.56 -1.38
N PHE A 58 -15.07 -2.16 -0.48
CA PHE A 58 -14.77 -3.59 -0.55
C PHE A 58 -16.03 -4.44 -0.43
N ALA A 59 -16.92 -4.13 0.51
CA ALA A 59 -18.21 -4.82 0.65
C ALA A 59 -19.09 -4.67 -0.60
N LEU A 60 -19.14 -3.47 -1.20
CA LEU A 60 -19.82 -3.24 -2.48
C LEU A 60 -19.21 -4.09 -3.61
N GLY A 61 -17.88 -4.20 -3.65
CA GLY A 61 -17.18 -5.08 -4.58
C GLY A 61 -17.54 -6.55 -4.38
N CYS A 62 -17.56 -7.04 -3.13
CA CYS A 62 -18.00 -8.40 -2.79
C CYS A 62 -19.46 -8.66 -3.19
N ALA A 63 -20.36 -7.68 -3.00
CA ALA A 63 -21.74 -7.77 -3.48
C ALA A 63 -21.80 -7.88 -5.01
N GLY A 64 -20.96 -7.11 -5.72
CA GLY A 64 -20.80 -7.23 -7.17
C GLY A 64 -20.35 -8.62 -7.60
N VAL A 65 -19.34 -9.19 -6.94
CA VAL A 65 -18.87 -10.56 -7.19
C VAL A 65 -19.99 -11.58 -6.96
N ALA A 66 -20.73 -11.47 -5.84
CA ALA A 66 -21.83 -12.37 -5.51
C ALA A 66 -22.98 -12.31 -6.53
N ARG A 67 -23.21 -11.16 -7.18
CA ARG A 67 -24.19 -11.02 -8.27
C ARG A 67 -23.67 -11.57 -9.59
N ALA A 68 -22.37 -11.44 -9.86
CA ALA A 68 -21.75 -11.90 -11.09
C ALA A 68 -21.55 -13.42 -11.13
N LEU A 69 -21.36 -14.06 -9.96
CA LEU A 69 -21.16 -15.50 -9.84
C LEU A 69 -22.49 -16.19 -9.47
N PRO A 70 -23.06 -17.03 -10.35
CA PRO A 70 -24.41 -17.59 -10.17
C PRO A 70 -24.52 -18.65 -9.07
N ALA A 71 -23.41 -19.16 -8.55
CA ALA A 71 -23.38 -20.16 -7.48
C ALA A 71 -22.21 -19.90 -6.52
N PRO A 72 -22.39 -20.16 -5.21
CA PRO A 72 -21.30 -20.08 -4.26
C PRO A 72 -20.23 -21.14 -4.58
N PRO A 73 -18.95 -20.85 -4.29
CA PRO A 73 -17.89 -21.83 -4.51
C PRO A 73 -18.05 -23.02 -3.57
N SER A 74 -17.75 -24.22 -4.06
CA SER A 74 -17.70 -25.43 -3.24
C SER A 74 -16.52 -25.35 -2.27
N LEU A 75 -16.72 -25.77 -1.03
CA LEU A 75 -15.66 -25.89 -0.04
C LEU A 75 -14.93 -27.24 -0.20
N GLY A 76 -13.61 -27.22 -0.06
CA GLY A 76 -12.75 -28.41 -0.14
C GLY A 76 -11.43 -28.19 0.60
N LEU A 77 -10.57 -29.22 0.61
CA LEU A 77 -9.20 -29.11 1.12
C LEU A 77 -8.25 -28.97 -0.08
N HIS A 78 -7.76 -27.76 -0.31
CA HIS A 78 -6.88 -27.44 -1.43
C HIS A 78 -5.47 -27.10 -0.95
N SER A 79 -4.46 -27.44 -1.76
CA SER A 79 -3.09 -27.00 -1.53
C SER A 79 -3.00 -25.48 -1.75
N PRO A 80 -2.45 -24.71 -0.80
CA PRO A 80 -2.23 -23.28 -0.95
C PRO A 80 -0.96 -22.95 -1.73
N LEU A 81 -0.17 -23.97 -2.14
CA LEU A 81 1.10 -23.77 -2.84
C LEU A 81 0.86 -23.43 -4.31
N ALA A 82 1.53 -22.37 -4.78
CA ALA A 82 1.57 -22.03 -6.19
C ALA A 82 2.58 -22.92 -6.93
N PRO A 83 2.32 -23.26 -8.21
CA PRO A 83 3.34 -23.88 -9.05
C PRO A 83 4.56 -22.95 -9.15
N VAL A 84 5.75 -23.47 -8.88
CA VAL A 84 7.00 -22.72 -9.06
C VAL A 84 7.30 -22.69 -10.57
N PRO A 85 7.39 -21.50 -11.20
CA PRO A 85 7.71 -21.40 -12.61
C PRO A 85 9.15 -21.84 -12.87
N THR A 86 9.39 -22.44 -14.04
CA THR A 86 10.75 -22.61 -14.57
C THR A 86 11.28 -21.23 -14.98
N VAL A 87 12.38 -20.80 -14.38
CA VAL A 87 13.02 -19.49 -14.64
C VAL A 87 14.34 -19.70 -15.35
N ASP A 88 14.58 -18.95 -16.42
CA ASP A 88 15.87 -18.94 -17.12
C ASP A 88 16.78 -17.79 -16.65
N ALA A 89 18.01 -17.75 -17.17
CA ALA A 89 18.97 -16.70 -16.81
C ALA A 89 18.53 -15.29 -17.26
N ALA A 90 17.75 -15.19 -18.34
CA ALA A 90 17.25 -13.91 -18.84
C ALA A 90 16.12 -13.38 -17.93
N ASP A 91 15.24 -14.26 -17.45
CA ASP A 91 14.23 -13.94 -16.44
C ASP A 91 14.87 -13.45 -15.14
N TRP A 92 15.93 -14.13 -14.68
CA TRP A 92 16.69 -13.70 -13.51
C TRP A 92 17.28 -12.30 -13.67
N TRP A 93 17.93 -12.04 -14.82
CA TRP A 93 18.51 -10.73 -15.10
C TRP A 93 17.44 -9.63 -15.20
N HIS A 94 16.33 -9.94 -15.88
CA HIS A 94 15.21 -9.01 -16.03
C HIS A 94 14.57 -8.68 -14.68
N ALA A 95 14.31 -9.69 -13.85
CA ALA A 95 13.78 -9.53 -12.50
C ALA A 95 14.75 -8.75 -11.60
N LEU A 96 16.04 -9.04 -11.66
CA LEU A 96 17.06 -8.32 -10.89
C LEU A 96 17.06 -6.82 -11.23
N VAL A 97 17.14 -6.49 -12.52
CA VAL A 97 17.31 -5.11 -12.99
C VAL A 97 16.00 -4.32 -12.93
N ARG A 98 14.87 -4.93 -13.27
CA ARG A 98 13.58 -4.21 -13.40
C ARG A 98 12.69 -4.29 -12.17
N ALA A 99 12.87 -5.30 -11.31
CA ALA A 99 12.08 -5.45 -10.10
C ALA A 99 12.93 -5.28 -8.83
N ALA A 100 13.93 -6.14 -8.61
CA ALA A 100 14.64 -6.18 -7.34
C ALA A 100 15.40 -4.87 -7.03
N LEU A 101 16.27 -4.42 -7.95
CA LEU A 101 17.06 -3.20 -7.75
C LEU A 101 16.19 -1.94 -7.51
N PRO A 102 15.14 -1.67 -8.31
CA PRO A 102 14.23 -0.56 -8.04
C PRO A 102 13.42 -0.69 -6.76
N GLN A 103 13.18 -1.91 -6.28
CA GLN A 103 12.38 -2.18 -5.09
C GLN A 103 13.19 -2.04 -3.79
N LEU A 104 14.52 -2.20 -3.82
CA LEU A 104 15.37 -2.07 -2.64
C LEU A 104 15.16 -0.74 -1.89
N PRO A 105 15.22 0.45 -2.56
CA PRO A 105 15.02 1.71 -1.85
C PRO A 105 13.60 1.87 -1.30
N VAL A 106 12.60 1.41 -2.04
CA VAL A 106 11.18 1.54 -1.62
C VAL A 106 10.90 0.64 -0.43
N THR A 107 11.35 -0.61 -0.45
CA THR A 107 11.16 -1.53 0.68
C THR A 107 11.94 -1.05 1.90
N LEU A 108 13.18 -0.61 1.74
CA LEU A 108 13.97 -0.07 2.84
C LEU A 108 13.28 1.15 3.48
N LEU A 109 12.92 2.15 2.68
CA LEU A 109 12.36 3.40 3.20
C LEU A 109 10.93 3.21 3.73
N ASN A 110 10.05 2.56 2.97
CA ASN A 110 8.62 2.49 3.31
C ASN A 110 8.26 1.32 4.23
N ALA A 111 8.97 0.21 4.14
CA ALA A 111 8.59 -1.02 4.84
C ALA A 111 9.54 -1.41 5.96
N VAL A 112 10.75 -0.85 6.01
CA VAL A 112 11.69 -1.05 7.11
C VAL A 112 11.78 0.21 7.98
N VAL A 113 12.35 1.30 7.46
CA VAL A 113 12.61 2.54 8.23
C VAL A 113 11.30 3.17 8.71
N ALA A 114 10.35 3.41 7.81
CA ALA A 114 9.05 3.98 8.19
C ALA A 114 8.25 3.07 9.13
N THR A 115 8.40 1.75 9.04
CA THR A 115 7.73 0.82 9.94
C THR A 115 8.33 0.86 11.35
N ALA A 116 9.66 0.90 11.48
CA ALA A 116 10.33 1.06 12.76
C ALA A 116 9.90 2.37 13.43
N LYS A 117 9.98 3.48 12.68
CA LYS A 117 9.59 4.80 13.17
C LYS A 117 8.12 4.86 13.58
N LEU A 118 7.22 4.33 12.76
CA LEU A 118 5.80 4.27 13.10
C LEU A 118 5.53 3.41 14.33
N ALA A 119 6.25 2.30 14.51
CA ALA A 119 6.09 1.47 15.69
C ALA A 119 6.48 2.24 16.96
N GLU A 120 7.61 2.97 16.94
CA GLU A 120 8.05 3.84 18.04
C GLU A 120 7.00 4.91 18.36
N ASP A 121 6.46 5.57 17.33
CA ASP A 121 5.47 6.64 17.50
C ASP A 121 4.14 6.12 18.06
N LEU A 122 3.70 4.93 17.64
CA LEU A 122 2.45 4.33 18.11
C LEU A 122 2.56 3.66 19.48
N TYR A 123 3.75 3.16 19.84
CA TYR A 123 3.97 2.36 21.05
C TYR A 123 5.17 2.84 21.87
N PRO A 124 5.20 4.11 22.31
CA PRO A 124 6.37 4.71 22.97
C PRO A 124 6.73 4.07 24.33
N ARG A 125 5.84 3.28 24.90
CA ARG A 125 6.03 2.55 26.18
C ARG A 125 6.36 1.07 25.99
N ARG A 126 6.69 0.64 24.78
CA ARG A 126 7.03 -0.77 24.48
C ARG A 126 8.37 -0.82 23.75
N ASP A 127 9.08 -1.92 23.92
CA ASP A 127 10.26 -2.19 23.10
C ASP A 127 9.81 -2.49 21.67
N THR A 128 10.13 -1.58 20.76
CA THR A 128 9.82 -1.69 19.33
C THR A 128 11.02 -2.22 18.55
N PRO A 129 10.81 -3.02 17.50
CA PRO A 129 11.90 -3.61 16.74
C PRO A 129 12.73 -2.54 16.01
N SER A 130 14.06 -2.71 16.01
CA SER A 130 14.98 -1.84 15.29
C SER A 130 14.86 -1.99 13.76
N VAL A 131 15.38 -0.99 13.03
CA VAL A 131 15.49 -1.03 11.57
C VAL A 131 16.17 -2.32 11.09
N ASP A 132 17.26 -2.72 11.75
CA ASP A 132 18.02 -3.94 11.40
C ASP A 132 17.21 -5.21 11.64
N ALA A 133 16.47 -5.28 12.76
CA ALA A 133 15.62 -6.41 13.07
C ALA A 133 14.48 -6.57 12.05
N ILE A 134 13.85 -5.45 11.65
CA ILE A 134 12.81 -5.45 10.61
C ILE A 134 13.42 -5.85 9.26
N ALA A 135 14.57 -5.30 8.88
CA ALA A 135 15.25 -5.61 7.63
C ALA A 135 15.60 -7.10 7.54
N LEU A 136 16.17 -7.66 8.61
CA LEU A 136 16.52 -9.07 8.69
C LEU A 136 15.28 -9.97 8.61
N SER A 137 14.19 -9.61 9.31
CA SER A 137 12.93 -10.33 9.25
C SER A 137 12.32 -10.34 7.83
N VAL A 138 12.30 -9.19 7.15
CA VAL A 138 11.83 -9.09 5.76
C VAL A 138 12.70 -9.95 4.84
N GLY A 139 14.04 -9.88 4.98
CA GLY A 139 14.97 -10.66 4.16
C GLY A 139 14.79 -12.17 4.34
N LEU A 140 14.77 -12.64 5.59
CA LEU A 140 14.58 -14.06 5.91
C LEU A 140 13.21 -14.57 5.47
N SER A 141 12.15 -13.77 5.66
CA SER A 141 10.81 -14.14 5.20
C SER A 141 10.80 -14.32 3.68
N ASN A 142 11.33 -13.35 2.92
CA ASN A 142 11.32 -13.43 1.46
C ASN A 142 12.20 -14.58 0.94
N LEU A 143 13.36 -14.81 1.55
CA LEU A 143 14.25 -15.91 1.16
C LEU A 143 13.62 -17.28 1.41
N SER A 144 12.96 -17.45 2.56
CA SER A 144 12.27 -18.71 2.89
C SER A 144 11.07 -18.97 1.98
N THR A 145 10.33 -17.94 1.58
CA THR A 145 9.14 -18.08 0.71
C THR A 145 9.46 -18.07 -0.78
N ALA A 146 10.65 -17.64 -1.20
CA ALA A 146 11.05 -17.63 -2.60
C ALA A 146 11.03 -19.04 -3.23
N ALA A 147 11.42 -20.08 -2.46
CA ALA A 147 11.46 -21.47 -2.92
C ALA A 147 10.08 -22.05 -3.29
N VAL A 148 8.99 -21.43 -2.83
CA VAL A 148 7.62 -21.85 -3.10
C VAL A 148 6.87 -20.89 -4.03
N GLY A 149 7.60 -20.04 -4.76
CA GLY A 149 7.03 -19.12 -5.76
C GLY A 149 6.18 -18.00 -5.15
N HIS A 150 6.40 -17.66 -3.87
CA HIS A 150 5.64 -16.59 -3.22
C HIS A 150 6.06 -15.22 -3.77
N PHE A 151 5.09 -14.33 -3.98
CA PHE A 151 5.40 -12.93 -4.31
C PHE A 151 6.14 -12.27 -3.15
N PRO A 152 7.10 -11.37 -3.42
CA PRO A 152 7.85 -10.72 -2.35
C PRO A 152 6.93 -9.93 -1.42
N SER A 153 7.14 -10.09 -0.10
CA SER A 153 6.36 -9.47 0.96
C SER A 153 7.19 -8.45 1.75
N CYS A 154 6.51 -7.59 2.49
CA CYS A 154 7.15 -6.69 3.45
C CYS A 154 6.22 -6.45 4.65
N HIS A 155 6.75 -5.95 5.77
CA HIS A 155 5.93 -5.65 6.95
C HIS A 155 5.04 -4.41 6.77
N GLY A 156 5.53 -3.42 6.01
CA GLY A 156 4.78 -2.26 5.51
C GLY A 156 4.12 -1.38 6.59
N CYS A 157 4.58 -0.13 6.76
CA CYS A 157 4.03 0.79 7.77
C CYS A 157 2.50 1.01 7.62
N GLY A 158 1.97 1.02 6.40
CA GLY A 158 0.52 1.17 6.15
C GLY A 158 -0.33 0.03 6.72
N GLY A 159 0.19 -1.21 6.72
CA GLY A 159 -0.51 -2.36 7.32
C GLY A 159 -0.60 -2.20 8.84
N LEU A 160 0.51 -1.80 9.47
CA LEU A 160 0.55 -1.51 10.91
C LEU A 160 -0.37 -0.34 11.28
N ALA A 161 -0.28 0.76 10.54
CA ALA A 161 -1.13 1.94 10.73
C ALA A 161 -2.62 1.60 10.63
N GLY A 162 -3.00 0.83 9.61
CA GLY A 162 -4.38 0.41 9.40
C GLY A 162 -4.91 -0.42 10.57
N GLN A 163 -4.17 -1.46 10.99
CA GLN A 163 -4.57 -2.26 12.14
C GLN A 163 -4.71 -1.42 13.41
N HIS A 164 -3.76 -0.52 13.67
CA HIS A 164 -3.81 0.37 14.81
C HIS A 164 -5.02 1.33 14.74
N GLN A 165 -5.32 1.86 13.55
CA GLN A 165 -6.49 2.71 13.32
C GLN A 165 -7.80 1.99 13.63
N PHE A 166 -7.89 0.68 13.32
CA PHE A 166 -9.02 -0.19 13.65
C PHE A 166 -9.05 -0.68 15.10
N GLY A 167 -8.18 -0.17 15.97
CA GLY A 167 -8.18 -0.49 17.40
C GLY A 167 -7.30 -1.67 17.79
N ALA A 168 -6.61 -2.32 16.85
CA ALA A 168 -5.66 -3.37 17.21
C ALA A 168 -4.47 -2.76 17.98
N ARG A 169 -4.06 -3.43 19.05
CA ARG A 169 -2.89 -3.04 19.87
C ARG A 169 -1.84 -4.14 20.01
N THR A 170 -2.13 -5.30 19.43
CA THR A 170 -1.26 -6.48 19.44
C THR A 170 -1.21 -7.10 18.04
N GLY A 171 -0.20 -7.94 17.79
CA GLY A 171 -0.04 -8.67 16.52
C GLY A 171 -1.12 -9.72 16.25
N SER A 172 -2.01 -10.00 17.22
CA SER A 172 -3.07 -11.01 17.09
C SER A 172 -4.02 -10.73 15.92
N SER A 173 -4.38 -9.45 15.68
CA SER A 173 -5.24 -9.08 14.54
C SER A 173 -4.58 -9.40 13.20
N MET A 174 -3.28 -9.14 13.08
CA MET A 174 -2.51 -9.49 11.88
C MET A 174 -2.42 -11.01 11.69
N ALA A 175 -2.17 -11.75 12.77
CA ALA A 175 -2.11 -13.21 12.73
C ALA A 175 -3.47 -13.81 12.34
N LEU A 176 -4.57 -13.34 12.94
CA LEU A 176 -5.92 -13.78 12.60
C LEU A 176 -6.26 -13.47 11.14
N LEU A 177 -5.95 -12.27 10.65
CA LEU A 177 -6.17 -11.91 9.25
C LEU A 177 -5.38 -12.83 8.30
N GLY A 178 -4.13 -13.17 8.64
CA GLY A 178 -3.33 -14.13 7.89
C GLY A 178 -3.93 -15.54 7.90
N LEU A 179 -4.36 -16.01 9.07
CA LEU A 179 -5.03 -17.31 9.23
C LEU A 179 -6.35 -17.37 8.46
N CYS A 180 -7.17 -16.32 8.49
CA CYS A 180 -8.40 -16.25 7.71
C CYS A 180 -8.13 -16.31 6.21
N LYS A 181 -7.12 -15.58 5.71
CA LYS A 181 -6.71 -15.64 4.29
C LYS A 181 -6.20 -17.02 3.90
N MET A 182 -5.37 -17.64 4.74
CA MET A 182 -4.88 -18.99 4.51
C MET A 182 -6.02 -20.02 4.52
N GLY A 183 -6.93 -19.92 5.49
CA GLY A 183 -8.12 -20.75 5.58
C GLY A 183 -9.00 -20.61 4.34
N LEU A 184 -9.21 -19.39 3.85
CA LEU A 184 -9.94 -19.13 2.61
C LEU A 184 -9.25 -19.74 1.38
N ALA A 185 -7.92 -19.61 1.28
CA ALA A 185 -7.13 -20.21 0.21
C ALA A 185 -7.23 -21.73 0.19
N VAL A 186 -7.13 -22.37 1.36
CA VAL A 186 -7.25 -23.82 1.51
C VAL A 186 -8.69 -24.28 1.27
N ALA A 187 -9.69 -23.55 1.76
CA ALA A 187 -11.09 -23.93 1.67
C ALA A 187 -11.67 -23.80 0.26
N LEU A 188 -11.26 -22.78 -0.50
CA LEU A 188 -11.81 -22.49 -1.83
C LEU A 188 -10.91 -22.97 -2.96
N GLY A 189 -9.60 -23.04 -2.74
CA GLY A 189 -8.63 -23.34 -3.79
C GLY A 189 -8.46 -22.21 -4.82
N PRO A 190 -7.49 -22.34 -5.74
CA PRO A 190 -7.08 -21.25 -6.63
C PRO A 190 -8.13 -20.90 -7.68
N ALA A 191 -8.81 -21.87 -8.28
CA ALA A 191 -9.71 -21.59 -9.41
C ALA A 191 -10.97 -20.80 -9.01
N PRO A 192 -11.68 -21.08 -7.91
CA PRO A 192 -12.79 -20.25 -7.46
C PRO A 192 -12.34 -18.86 -6.99
N LEU A 193 -11.19 -18.75 -6.32
CA LEU A 193 -10.64 -17.46 -5.90
C LEU A 193 -10.27 -16.57 -7.09
N LEU A 194 -9.58 -17.12 -8.09
CA LEU A 194 -9.23 -16.39 -9.31
C LEU A 194 -10.48 -15.92 -10.07
N ARG A 195 -11.55 -16.75 -10.11
CA ARG A 195 -12.84 -16.34 -10.68
C ARG A 195 -13.49 -15.19 -9.90
N ALA A 196 -13.45 -15.25 -8.57
CA ALA A 196 -13.95 -14.17 -7.72
C ALA A 196 -13.16 -12.86 -7.91
N PHE A 197 -11.83 -12.92 -8.00
CA PHE A 197 -10.99 -11.75 -8.27
C PHE A 197 -11.24 -11.18 -9.67
N ALA A 198 -11.43 -12.03 -10.69
CA ALA A 198 -11.76 -11.60 -12.04
C ALA A 198 -13.16 -10.99 -12.16
N ALA A 199 -14.10 -11.41 -11.29
CA ALA A 199 -15.45 -10.86 -11.23
C ALA A 199 -15.57 -9.59 -10.36
N PHE A 200 -14.49 -9.15 -9.70
CA PHE A 200 -14.53 -7.96 -8.85
C PHE A 200 -14.76 -6.71 -9.71
N PRO A 201 -15.77 -5.85 -9.41
CA PRO A 201 -16.12 -4.72 -10.25
C PRO A 201 -14.92 -3.78 -10.52
N PRO A 202 -14.48 -3.61 -11.79
CA PRO A 202 -13.33 -2.78 -12.13
C PRO A 202 -13.50 -1.31 -11.71
N ALA A 203 -14.72 -0.80 -11.75
CA ALA A 203 -15.07 0.55 -11.31
C ALA A 203 -14.75 0.78 -9.82
N VAL A 204 -15.21 -0.14 -8.96
CA VAL A 204 -14.98 -0.08 -7.51
C VAL A 204 -13.50 -0.26 -7.20
N LEU A 205 -12.85 -1.24 -7.83
CA LEU A 205 -11.42 -1.50 -7.67
C LEU A 205 -10.57 -0.31 -8.11
N GLY A 206 -10.94 0.32 -9.22
CA GLY A 206 -10.27 1.51 -9.74
C GLY A 206 -10.35 2.69 -8.77
N VAL A 207 -11.52 2.91 -8.16
CA VAL A 207 -11.68 3.96 -7.12
C VAL A 207 -10.89 3.62 -5.85
N LEU A 208 -10.95 2.38 -5.36
CA LEU A 208 -10.14 1.92 -4.23
C LEU A 208 -8.65 2.16 -4.48
N LEU A 209 -8.17 1.81 -5.68
CA LEU A 209 -6.79 2.02 -6.08
C LEU A 209 -6.45 3.50 -6.20
N ALA A 210 -7.37 4.32 -6.74
CA ALA A 210 -7.19 5.76 -6.85
C ALA A 210 -7.04 6.44 -5.49
N VAL A 211 -7.95 6.12 -4.55
CA VAL A 211 -7.88 6.63 -3.17
C VAL A 211 -6.57 6.20 -2.49
N GLY A 212 -6.17 4.93 -2.62
CA GLY A 212 -4.88 4.46 -2.11
C GLY A 212 -3.68 5.21 -2.73
N GLY A 213 -3.77 5.57 -4.01
CA GLY A 213 -2.78 6.41 -4.68
C GLY A 213 -2.69 7.84 -4.11
N VAL A 214 -3.84 8.45 -3.78
CA VAL A 214 -3.89 9.78 -3.14
C VAL A 214 -3.29 9.72 -1.73
N GLU A 215 -3.67 8.73 -0.93
CA GLU A 215 -3.11 8.52 0.42
C GLU A 215 -1.59 8.28 0.38
N LEU A 216 -1.11 7.52 -0.61
CA LEU A 216 0.33 7.33 -0.78
C LEU A 216 1.04 8.63 -1.24
N ALA A 217 0.39 9.46 -2.06
CA ALA A 217 0.93 10.73 -2.51
C ALA A 217 0.88 11.82 -1.42
N ALA A 218 0.01 11.67 -0.42
CA ALA A 218 -0.21 12.63 0.64
C ALA A 218 1.05 12.97 1.46
N CYS A 219 2.02 12.06 1.53
CA CYS A 219 3.33 12.28 2.17
C CYS A 219 4.08 13.50 1.60
N ALA A 220 3.72 13.95 0.39
CA ALA A 220 4.29 15.13 -0.23
C ALA A 220 4.03 16.41 0.58
N ARG A 221 3.00 16.40 1.44
CA ARG A 221 2.65 17.52 2.33
C ARG A 221 3.69 17.78 3.41
N ASP A 222 4.49 16.77 3.75
CA ASP A 222 5.48 16.86 4.83
C ASP A 222 6.83 17.43 4.36
N VAL A 223 7.00 17.62 3.04
CA VAL A 223 8.24 18.17 2.47
C VAL A 223 8.25 19.69 2.64
N ARG A 224 9.24 20.18 3.38
CA ARG A 224 9.50 21.60 3.61
C ARG A 224 10.71 22.08 2.81
N GLY A 225 10.80 23.40 2.63
CA GLY A 225 11.91 24.07 1.99
C GLY A 225 12.02 23.91 0.46
N ARG A 226 12.64 24.91 -0.17
CA ARG A 226 12.75 24.95 -1.65
C ARG A 226 13.56 23.78 -2.23
N CYS A 227 14.67 23.42 -1.60
CA CYS A 227 15.53 22.33 -2.10
C CYS A 227 14.85 20.96 -1.96
N GLY A 228 14.24 20.68 -0.81
CA GLY A 228 13.46 19.46 -0.57
C GLY A 228 12.31 19.32 -1.58
N PHE A 229 11.58 20.40 -1.84
CA PHE A 229 10.50 20.42 -2.84
C PHE A 229 11.00 20.10 -4.26
N VAL A 230 12.12 20.67 -4.69
CA VAL A 230 12.74 20.38 -6.00
C VAL A 230 13.16 18.91 -6.10
N ILE A 231 13.80 18.35 -5.07
CA ILE A 231 14.15 16.92 -5.02
C ILE A 231 12.89 16.05 -5.10
N MET A 232 11.84 16.43 -4.38
CA MET A 232 10.57 15.71 -4.39
C MET A 232 9.96 15.66 -5.79
N LEU A 233 9.80 16.82 -6.46
CA LEU A 233 9.18 16.90 -7.79
C LEU A 233 10.01 16.20 -8.85
N SER A 234 11.33 16.42 -8.87
CA SER A 234 12.24 15.76 -9.82
C SER A 234 12.23 14.24 -9.64
N GLY A 235 12.23 13.76 -8.39
CA GLY A 235 12.07 12.35 -8.07
C GLY A 235 10.73 11.78 -8.52
N ALA A 236 9.62 12.48 -8.24
CA ALA A 236 8.29 12.04 -8.64
C ALA A 236 8.13 11.96 -10.17
N GLY A 237 8.57 12.98 -10.91
CA GLY A 237 8.58 12.98 -12.37
C GLY A 237 9.44 11.86 -12.94
N SER A 238 10.58 11.58 -12.32
CA SER A 238 11.46 10.46 -12.71
C SER A 238 10.79 9.10 -12.49
N VAL A 239 10.02 8.90 -11.42
CA VAL A 239 9.27 7.64 -11.21
C VAL A 239 8.28 7.42 -12.35
N LEU A 240 7.56 8.47 -12.74
CA LEU A 240 6.53 8.40 -13.78
C LEU A 240 7.14 8.07 -15.15
N ARG A 241 8.34 8.58 -15.45
CA ARG A 241 8.94 8.49 -16.79
C ARG A 241 10.02 7.41 -16.96
N LEU A 242 10.83 7.20 -15.93
CA LEU A 242 12.05 6.38 -15.95
C LEU A 242 11.97 5.19 -14.98
N GLY A 243 11.01 5.21 -14.06
CA GLY A 243 10.84 4.18 -13.04
C GLY A 243 11.57 4.48 -11.73
N THR A 244 11.26 3.68 -10.72
CA THR A 244 11.65 3.91 -9.31
C THR A 244 13.17 3.90 -9.09
N GLY A 245 13.90 2.99 -9.75
CA GLY A 245 15.35 2.88 -9.58
C GLY A 245 16.10 4.13 -10.05
N ALA A 246 15.81 4.60 -11.26
CA ALA A 246 16.39 5.84 -11.79
C ALA A 246 16.00 7.05 -10.95
N ALA A 247 14.74 7.12 -10.51
CA ALA A 247 14.24 8.21 -9.66
C ALA A 247 14.97 8.29 -8.31
N PHE A 248 15.30 7.15 -7.71
CA PHE A 248 16.07 7.10 -6.47
C PHE A 248 17.46 7.71 -6.66
N LEU A 249 18.19 7.28 -7.70
CA LEU A 249 19.53 7.81 -8.01
C LEU A 249 19.49 9.32 -8.26
N ILE A 250 18.56 9.79 -9.09
CA ILE A 250 18.38 11.23 -9.37
C ILE A 250 18.11 12.01 -8.09
N SER A 251 17.24 11.49 -7.21
CA SER A 251 16.92 12.15 -5.94
C SER A 251 18.15 12.23 -5.01
N CYS A 252 18.94 11.16 -4.93
CA CYS A 252 20.18 11.13 -4.14
C CYS A 252 21.23 12.10 -4.70
N THR A 253 21.41 12.15 -6.02
CA THR A 253 22.36 13.08 -6.66
C THR A 253 21.94 14.53 -6.45
N ALA A 254 20.64 14.84 -6.60
CA ALA A 254 20.12 16.18 -6.34
C ALA A 254 20.32 16.60 -4.87
N ALA A 255 20.03 15.70 -3.93
CA ALA A 255 20.27 15.93 -2.51
C ALA A 255 21.75 16.19 -2.20
N ALA A 256 22.65 15.37 -2.76
CA ALA A 256 24.09 15.56 -2.60
C ALA A 256 24.54 16.91 -3.18
N ALA A 257 24.10 17.27 -4.39
CA ALA A 257 24.46 18.52 -5.04
C ALA A 257 24.03 19.76 -4.22
N PHE A 258 22.81 19.76 -3.67
CA PHE A 258 22.36 20.87 -2.82
C PHE A 258 23.12 20.96 -1.50
N ARG A 259 23.46 19.81 -0.89
CA ARG A 259 24.30 19.78 0.31
C ARG A 259 25.72 20.29 0.03
N PHE A 260 26.33 19.91 -1.09
CA PHE A 260 27.64 20.43 -1.51
C PHE A 260 27.60 21.93 -1.82
N ALA A 261 26.47 22.44 -2.30
CA ALA A 261 26.25 23.87 -2.51
C ALA A 261 25.89 24.65 -1.22
N GLY A 262 25.96 24.02 -0.05
CA GLY A 262 25.67 24.65 1.24
C GLY A 262 24.21 25.02 1.47
N ARG A 263 23.28 24.41 0.73
CA ARG A 263 21.83 24.68 0.88
C ARG A 263 21.20 23.71 1.87
N SER A 264 20.35 24.22 2.76
CA SER A 264 19.50 23.39 3.60
C SER A 264 18.46 22.66 2.74
N LEU A 265 18.24 21.38 3.06
CA LEU A 265 17.20 20.58 2.41
C LEU A 265 15.85 20.81 3.09
N ASP A 266 15.88 20.97 4.41
CA ASP A 266 14.74 21.30 5.25
C ASP A 266 14.90 22.77 5.66
N GLU A 267 14.01 23.64 5.19
CA GLU A 267 13.82 24.95 5.81
C GLU A 267 12.82 24.71 6.95
N GLU A 268 13.29 24.79 8.21
CA GLU A 268 12.37 24.94 9.33
C GLU A 268 11.77 26.33 9.21
N ASP A 269 10.49 26.41 8.82
CA ASP A 269 9.70 27.60 9.11
C ASP A 269 9.71 27.76 10.65
N GLU A 270 10.33 28.81 11.17
CA GLU A 270 10.17 29.28 12.56
C GLU A 270 8.72 29.79 12.85
N ALA A 271 7.71 29.09 12.36
CA ALA A 271 6.31 29.43 12.56
C ALA A 271 5.46 28.15 12.70
N GLY A 272 5.32 27.68 13.94
CA GLY A 272 4.35 26.66 14.30
C GLY A 272 4.97 25.52 15.09
N GLY A 273 5.25 25.77 16.38
CA GLY A 273 5.54 24.71 17.34
C GLY A 273 4.42 23.67 17.31
N TYR A 274 4.80 22.43 16.99
CA TYR A 274 3.93 21.28 17.16
C TYR A 274 3.80 21.01 18.67
N GLU A 275 2.68 21.41 19.26
CA GLU A 275 2.23 20.83 20.53
C GLU A 275 1.69 19.42 20.24
N PRO A 276 2.27 18.35 20.82
CA PRO A 276 1.68 17.03 20.71
C PRO A 276 0.30 17.06 21.36
N ALA A 277 -0.70 16.59 20.63
CA ALA A 277 -2.08 16.48 21.10
C ALA A 277 -2.10 15.78 22.47
N ALA A 278 -2.68 16.45 23.46
CA ALA A 278 -2.89 15.92 24.80
C ALA A 278 -3.45 14.49 24.70
N THR A 279 -2.79 13.57 25.40
CA THR A 279 -3.26 12.21 25.60
C THR A 279 -4.67 12.26 26.16
N ASP A 280 -5.63 11.70 25.43
CA ASP A 280 -7.00 11.49 25.89
C ASP A 280 -6.96 10.62 27.17
N PRO A 281 -7.40 11.13 28.34
CA PRO A 281 -7.41 10.37 29.58
C PRO A 281 -8.37 9.17 29.56
N ALA A 282 -9.19 9.00 28.53
CA ALA A 282 -10.07 7.84 28.38
C ALA A 282 -9.36 6.52 27.98
N ASN A 283 -8.02 6.50 27.93
CA ASN A 283 -7.22 5.34 27.51
C ASN A 283 -6.33 4.78 28.64
N GLU A 284 -6.67 5.08 29.90
CA GLU A 284 -6.11 4.38 31.05
C GLU A 284 -6.69 2.96 31.11
N PRO A 285 -5.86 1.90 31.14
CA PRO A 285 -6.33 0.63 31.67
C PRO A 285 -6.49 0.81 33.18
N GLU A 286 -7.68 0.50 33.71
CA GLU A 286 -7.84 0.29 35.15
C GLU A 286 -6.84 -0.79 35.56
N ASP A 287 -5.94 -0.46 36.50
CA ASP A 287 -5.06 -1.41 37.15
C ASP A 287 -5.91 -2.49 37.83
N GLY A 288 -5.77 -3.72 37.32
CA GLY A 288 -6.40 -4.95 37.84
C GLY A 288 -5.69 -6.19 37.32
#